data_AF-A0A662PZE5-F1
#
_entry.id   AF-A0A662PZE5-F1
#
_cell.length_a   1.000
_cell.length_b   1.000
_cell.length_c   1.000
_cell.angle_alpha   90.00
_cell.angle_beta   90.00
_cell.angle_gamma   90.00
#
_symmetry.space_group_name_H-M   'P 1'
#
loop_
_entity.id
_entity.type
_entity.pdbx_description
1 polymer ?
#
loop_
_entity_poly.entity_id
_entity_poly.type
_entity_poly.pdbx_seq_one_letter_code
_entity_poly.pdbx_strand_id
1 'polypeptide(L)'
;GRVARLTFIDKYLTSDEILKIASIADIILLPYRDKYGVYSVSGILHLSMGSFKPLIGSRVPRLIELYQFAPRVTIPPKKPAELVKKLKWMMNNYDYAVAYMAHLYSYAVRTQWLRMARRHLNLYHELLRSKS
;
A
#
# COMPACT_ATOMS: atom_id res chain seq x y z
N GLY A 1 27.24 2.59 19.77
CA GLY A 1 25.95 2.07 19.30
C GLY A 1 25.31 3.09 18.36
N ARG A 2 24.70 2.68 17.24
CA ARG A 2 24.00 3.63 16.35
C ARG A 2 22.73 4.12 17.05
N VAL A 3 22.62 5.42 17.26
CA VAL A 3 21.41 6.06 17.78
C VAL A 3 20.34 6.00 16.69
N ALA A 4 19.23 5.32 16.97
CA ALA A 4 18.04 5.38 16.10
C ALA A 4 17.29 6.68 16.41
N ARG A 5 17.07 7.52 15.38
CA ARG A 5 16.14 8.65 15.48
C ARG A 5 14.72 8.13 15.25
N LEU A 6 13.90 8.23 16.28
CA LEU A 6 12.51 7.78 16.28
C LEU A 6 11.61 8.97 16.61
N THR A 7 10.56 9.14 15.82
CA THR A 7 9.53 10.15 16.04
C THR A 7 8.18 9.44 16.07
N PHE A 8 7.45 9.62 17.16
CA PHE A 8 6.08 9.13 17.31
C PHE A 8 5.14 10.31 17.16
N ILE A 9 4.08 10.15 16.37
CA ILE A 9 3.04 11.16 16.22
C ILE A 9 1.81 10.62 16.95
N ASP A 10 1.65 11.02 18.21
CA ASP A 10 0.60 10.54 19.10
C ASP A 10 -0.67 11.40 19.00
N LYS A 11 -1.22 11.46 17.79
CA LYS A 11 -2.52 12.09 17.52
C LYS A 11 -3.18 11.45 16.32
N TYR A 12 -4.49 11.62 16.22
CA TYR A 12 -5.19 11.27 14.99
C TYR A 12 -4.75 12.21 13.87
N LEU A 13 -4.29 11.64 12.76
CA LEU A 13 -3.86 12.39 11.58
C LEU A 13 -5.03 12.59 10.63
N THR A 14 -5.18 13.81 10.11
CA THR A 14 -6.10 14.05 8.99
C THR A 14 -5.58 13.39 7.72
N SER A 15 -6.45 13.22 6.72
CA SER A 15 -6.05 12.68 5.42
C SER A 15 -4.91 13.50 4.80
N ASP A 16 -4.97 14.83 4.88
CA ASP A 16 -3.92 15.71 4.35
C ASP A 16 -2.59 15.54 5.08
N GLU A 17 -2.60 15.34 6.40
CA GLU A 17 -1.38 15.09 7.16
C GLU A 17 -0.74 13.75 6.79
N ILE A 18 -1.56 12.70 6.64
CA ILE A 18 -1.10 11.38 6.17
C ILE A 18 -0.44 11.50 4.79
N LEU A 19 -1.09 12.23 3.86
CA LEU A 19 -0.55 12.43 2.51
C LEU A 19 0.75 13.22 2.52
N LYS A 20 0.85 14.29 3.34
CA LYS A 20 2.09 15.06 3.51
C LYS A 20 3.22 14.17 4.03
N ILE A 21 2.98 13.38 5.07
CA ILE A 21 3.97 12.44 5.62
C ILE A 21 4.39 11.40 4.58
N ALA A 22 3.42 10.81 3.87
CA ALA A 22 3.70 9.83 2.83
C ALA A 22 4.53 10.43 1.67
N SER A 23 4.29 11.70 1.32
CA SER A 23 5.01 12.38 0.23
C SER A 23 6.50 12.61 0.53
N ILE A 24 6.85 12.84 1.80
CA ILE A 24 8.23 13.08 2.24
C ILE A 24 8.95 11.79 2.69
N ALA A 25 8.22 10.69 2.87
CA ALA A 25 8.81 9.41 3.20
C ALA A 25 9.62 8.86 2.01
N ASP A 26 10.74 8.18 2.30
CA ASP A 26 11.48 7.44 1.28
C ASP A 26 10.86 6.06 1.04
N ILE A 27 10.46 5.39 2.13
CA ILE A 27 9.91 4.03 2.15
C ILE A 27 8.76 3.98 3.14
N ILE A 28 7.66 3.33 2.76
CA ILE A 28 6.49 3.11 3.61
C ILE A 28 6.41 1.65 4.03
N LEU A 29 6.24 1.40 5.33
CA LEU A 29 6.18 0.06 5.90
C LEU A 29 4.75 -0.25 6.38
N LEU A 30 4.22 -1.39 5.95
CA LEU A 30 2.92 -1.93 6.35
C LEU A 30 3.08 -3.33 7.00
N PRO A 31 3.73 -3.44 8.17
CA PRO A 31 4.06 -4.71 8.81
C PRO A 31 2.88 -5.31 9.60
N TYR A 32 1.80 -5.64 8.89
CA TYR A 32 0.55 -6.10 9.49
C TYR A 32 0.70 -7.46 10.17
N ARG A 33 -0.13 -7.69 11.20
CA ARG A 33 -0.14 -8.89 12.05
C ARG A 33 -1.52 -9.55 12.11
N ASP A 34 -2.34 -9.33 11.09
CA ASP A 34 -3.74 -9.77 11.00
C ASP A 34 -3.91 -11.24 11.43
N LYS A 35 -5.02 -11.51 12.13
CA LYS A 35 -5.41 -12.88 12.50
C LYS A 35 -5.85 -13.64 11.26
N TYR A 36 -5.69 -14.96 11.28
CA TYR A 36 -6.21 -15.82 10.22
C TYR A 36 -7.73 -15.63 10.06
N GLY A 37 -8.20 -15.64 8.82
CA GLY A 37 -9.63 -15.50 8.49
C GLY A 37 -10.18 -14.07 8.45
N VAL A 38 -9.36 -13.05 8.71
CA VAL A 38 -9.78 -11.63 8.59
C VAL A 38 -9.57 -11.15 7.16
N TYR A 39 -10.67 -10.93 6.44
CA TYR A 39 -10.67 -10.38 5.08
C TYR A 39 -11.13 -8.91 5.10
N SER A 40 -10.31 -8.03 4.54
CA SER A 40 -10.62 -6.60 4.40
C SER A 40 -9.67 -5.99 3.36
N VAL A 41 -9.86 -4.73 3.02
CA VAL A 41 -8.96 -3.96 2.14
C VAL A 41 -8.19 -2.94 2.99
N SER A 42 -6.93 -2.68 2.64
CA SER A 42 -6.11 -1.69 3.35
C SER A 42 -6.27 -0.30 2.73
N GLY A 43 -7.03 0.59 3.39
CA GLY A 43 -7.16 1.99 2.95
C GLY A 43 -5.81 2.71 2.89
N ILE A 44 -4.95 2.52 3.89
CA ILE A 44 -3.61 3.15 3.91
C ILE A 44 -2.69 2.60 2.80
N LEU A 45 -2.84 1.34 2.39
CA LEU A 45 -2.10 0.82 1.22
C LEU A 45 -2.48 1.64 -0.03
N HIS A 46 -3.78 1.79 -0.31
CA HIS A 46 -4.25 2.56 -1.47
C HIS A 46 -3.83 4.03 -1.41
N LEU A 47 -3.91 4.67 -0.23
CA LEU A 47 -3.41 6.03 -0.04
C LEU A 47 -1.90 6.11 -0.31
N SER A 48 -1.13 5.16 0.20
CA SER A 48 0.32 5.13 0.05
C SER A 48 0.75 4.88 -1.40
N MET A 49 -0.02 4.12 -2.19
CA MET A 49 0.30 3.95 -3.62
C MET A 49 0.30 5.28 -4.39
N GLY A 50 -0.51 6.26 -3.96
CA GLY A 50 -0.55 7.59 -4.55
C GLY A 50 0.69 8.44 -4.28
N SER A 51 1.51 8.07 -3.30
CA SER A 51 2.79 8.74 -3.03
C SER A 51 3.91 8.31 -3.99
N PHE A 52 3.70 7.25 -4.78
CA PHE A 52 4.71 6.62 -5.65
C PHE A 52 6.02 6.26 -4.93
N LYS A 53 5.95 6.07 -3.60
CA LYS A 53 7.09 5.63 -2.79
C LYS A 53 7.15 4.11 -2.73
N PRO A 54 8.35 3.54 -2.57
CA PRO A 54 8.50 2.13 -2.26
C PRO A 54 7.73 1.70 -0.99
N LEU A 55 6.99 0.60 -1.10
CA LEU A 55 6.22 -0.07 -0.06
C LEU A 55 6.82 -1.43 0.32
N ILE A 56 6.87 -1.73 1.62
CA ILE A 56 7.10 -3.08 2.13
C ILE A 56 5.91 -3.47 3.00
N GLY A 57 5.32 -4.64 2.76
CA GLY A 57 4.15 -5.09 3.52
C GLY A 57 4.17 -6.56 3.89
N SER A 58 3.36 -6.92 4.88
CA SER A 58 3.14 -8.33 5.25
C SER A 58 2.31 -9.08 4.20
N ARG A 59 2.59 -10.36 3.99
CA ARG A 59 1.74 -11.29 3.22
C ARG A 59 0.51 -11.68 4.04
N VAL A 60 -0.49 -10.80 4.08
CA VAL A 60 -1.78 -10.99 4.74
C VAL A 60 -2.91 -10.62 3.77
N PRO A 61 -4.13 -11.18 3.91
CA PRO A 61 -5.24 -10.93 2.97
C PRO A 61 -5.52 -9.45 2.71
N ARG A 62 -5.36 -8.60 3.73
CA ARG A 62 -5.58 -7.15 3.62
C ARG A 62 -4.61 -6.40 2.69
N LEU A 63 -3.49 -7.03 2.34
CA LEU A 63 -2.50 -6.48 1.42
C LEU A 63 -2.43 -7.32 0.13
N ILE A 64 -3.54 -7.94 -0.26
CA ILE A 64 -3.68 -8.77 -1.48
C ILE A 64 -3.15 -8.07 -2.72
N GLU A 65 -3.51 -6.80 -2.91
CA GLU A 65 -3.08 -5.99 -4.05
C GLU A 65 -1.55 -5.84 -4.07
N LEU A 66 -0.92 -5.67 -2.90
CA LEU A 66 0.52 -5.52 -2.81
C LEU A 66 1.25 -6.78 -3.26
N TYR A 67 0.88 -7.97 -2.78
CA TYR A 67 1.58 -9.18 -3.20
C TYR A 67 1.13 -9.74 -4.55
N GLN A 68 -0.02 -9.32 -5.07
CA GLN A 68 -0.41 -9.58 -6.45
C GLN A 68 0.45 -8.78 -7.45
N PHE A 69 0.60 -7.46 -7.23
CA PHE A 69 1.31 -6.60 -8.18
C PHE A 69 2.82 -6.44 -7.89
N ALA A 70 3.24 -6.64 -6.64
CA ALA A 70 4.64 -6.50 -6.21
C ALA A 70 5.04 -7.58 -5.17
N PRO A 71 4.95 -8.89 -5.50
CA PRO A 71 5.20 -9.97 -4.54
C PRO A 71 6.59 -9.91 -3.87
N ARG A 72 7.61 -9.42 -4.58
CA ARG A 72 9.00 -9.41 -4.06
C ARG A 72 9.24 -8.43 -2.92
N VAL A 73 8.34 -7.46 -2.72
CA VAL A 73 8.46 -6.47 -1.63
C VAL A 73 7.64 -6.84 -0.39
N THR A 74 7.15 -8.09 -0.35
CA THR A 74 6.38 -8.58 0.79
C THR A 74 7.18 -9.53 1.69
N ILE A 75 6.83 -9.55 2.96
CA ILE A 75 7.43 -10.37 4.00
C ILE A 75 6.38 -11.25 4.69
N PRO A 76 6.75 -12.38 5.31
CA PRO A 76 5.83 -13.10 6.18
C PRO A 76 5.42 -12.24 7.39
N PRO A 77 4.16 -12.31 7.86
CA PRO A 77 3.73 -11.59 9.05
C PRO A 77 4.50 -12.09 10.29
N LYS A 78 4.67 -11.21 11.28
CA LYS A 78 5.35 -11.53 12.56
C LYS A 78 6.81 -12.01 12.42
N LYS A 79 7.50 -11.68 11.31
CA LYS A 79 8.92 -11.99 11.11
C LYS A 79 9.76 -10.70 11.00
N PRO A 80 10.15 -10.08 12.13
CA PRO A 80 10.90 -8.82 12.13
C PRO A 80 12.28 -8.92 11.46
N ALA A 81 12.95 -10.07 11.55
CA ALA A 81 14.23 -10.29 10.86
C ALA A 81 14.10 -10.18 9.34
N GLU A 82 13.02 -10.72 8.77
CA GLU A 82 12.73 -10.60 7.33
C GLU A 82 12.38 -9.16 6.94
N LEU A 83 11.68 -8.42 7.79
CA LEU A 83 11.43 -6.99 7.58
C LEU A 83 12.75 -6.21 7.48
N VAL A 84 13.67 -6.43 8.42
CA VAL A 84 14.97 -5.75 8.45
C VAL A 84 15.79 -6.11 7.21
N LYS A 85 15.83 -7.39 6.84
CA LYS A 85 16.53 -7.85 5.63
C LYS A 85 15.96 -7.19 4.37
N LYS A 86 14.62 -7.15 4.26
CA LYS A 86 13.93 -6.54 3.11
C LYS A 86 14.14 -5.03 3.05
N LEU A 87 14.08 -4.34 4.18
CA LEU A 87 14.31 -2.90 4.28
C LEU A 87 15.74 -2.55 3.87
N LYS A 88 16.75 -3.24 4.40
CA LYS A 88 18.15 -3.05 4.00
C LYS A 88 18.35 -3.27 2.50
N TRP A 89 17.76 -4.34 1.96
CA TRP A 89 17.83 -4.59 0.53
C TRP A 89 17.19 -3.45 -0.27
N MET A 90 16.01 -2.97 0.13
CA MET A 90 15.32 -1.88 -0.55
C MET A 90 16.12 -0.57 -0.51
N MET A 91 16.73 -0.24 0.63
CA MET A 91 17.60 0.93 0.76
C MET A 91 18.82 0.85 -0.16
N ASN A 92 19.41 -0.34 -0.32
CA ASN A 92 20.59 -0.55 -1.18
C ASN A 92 20.23 -0.69 -2.67
N ASN A 93 18.94 -0.81 -3.01
CA ASN A 93 18.47 -1.06 -4.37
C ASN A 93 17.24 -0.17 -4.67
N TYR A 94 17.30 1.09 -4.22
CA TYR A 94 16.14 1.98 -4.21
C TYR A 94 15.54 2.19 -5.60
N ASP A 95 16.36 2.54 -6.59
CA ASP A 95 15.92 2.80 -7.96
C ASP A 95 15.26 1.56 -8.59
N TYR A 96 15.86 0.39 -8.35
CA TYR A 96 15.27 -0.88 -8.77
C TYR A 96 13.92 -1.11 -8.07
N ALA A 97 13.81 -0.83 -6.78
CA ALA A 97 12.56 -0.99 -6.03
C ALA A 97 11.45 -0.06 -6.53
N VAL A 98 11.77 1.19 -6.85
CA VAL A 98 10.85 2.16 -7.45
C VAL A 98 10.37 1.65 -8.81
N ALA A 99 11.29 1.26 -9.70
CA ALA A 99 10.96 0.74 -11.03
C ALA A 99 10.09 -0.53 -10.93
N TYR A 100 10.43 -1.44 -10.02
CA TYR A 100 9.68 -2.67 -9.78
C TYR A 100 8.23 -2.42 -9.33
N MET A 101 7.97 -1.32 -8.62
CA MET A 101 6.63 -0.97 -8.16
C MET A 101 5.75 -0.28 -9.19
N ALA A 102 6.23 -0.04 -10.41
CA ALA A 102 5.44 0.57 -11.49
C ALA A 102 4.10 -0.15 -11.74
N HIS A 103 4.05 -1.49 -11.57
CA HIS A 103 2.81 -2.26 -11.70
C HIS A 103 1.78 -1.94 -10.61
N LEU A 104 2.24 -1.73 -9.37
CA LEU A 104 1.42 -1.34 -8.25
C LEU A 104 0.87 0.08 -8.44
N TYR A 105 1.71 1.00 -8.92
CA TYR A 105 1.31 2.37 -9.24
C TYR A 105 0.30 2.41 -10.38
N SER A 106 0.49 1.57 -11.40
CA SER A 106 -0.48 1.40 -12.48
C SER A 106 -1.83 0.90 -11.98
N TYR A 107 -1.84 0.02 -10.97
CA TYR A 107 -3.07 -0.40 -10.30
C TYR A 107 -3.76 0.76 -9.60
N ALA A 108 -3.03 1.58 -8.84
CA ALA A 108 -3.58 2.76 -8.18
C ALA A 108 -4.26 3.74 -9.16
N VAL A 109 -3.63 3.98 -10.32
CA VAL A 109 -4.21 4.81 -11.39
C VAL A 109 -5.52 4.21 -11.91
N ARG A 110 -5.61 2.88 -12.04
CA ARG A 110 -6.84 2.20 -12.50
C ARG A 110 -7.95 2.25 -11.46
N THR A 111 -7.62 2.30 -10.17
CA THR A 111 -8.58 2.31 -9.05
C THR A 111 -8.83 3.69 -8.44
N GLN A 112 -8.41 4.76 -9.12
CA GLN A 112 -8.69 6.12 -8.67
C GLN A 112 -10.21 6.40 -8.59
N TRP A 113 -10.60 7.28 -7.66
CA TRP A 113 -12.00 7.59 -7.35
C TRP A 113 -12.85 7.92 -8.56
N LEU A 114 -12.38 8.80 -9.45
CA LEU A 114 -13.13 9.19 -10.65
C LEU A 114 -13.44 8.00 -11.57
N ARG A 115 -12.50 7.06 -11.71
CA ARG A 115 -12.71 5.85 -12.52
C ARG A 115 -13.67 4.88 -11.84
N MET A 116 -13.55 4.72 -10.51
CA MET A 116 -14.45 3.84 -9.77
C MET A 116 -15.89 4.37 -9.80
N ALA A 117 -16.08 5.67 -9.57
CA ALA A 117 -17.39 6.31 -9.66
C ALA A 117 -18.05 6.08 -11.03
N ARG A 118 -17.30 6.27 -12.13
CA ARG A 118 -17.80 6.00 -13.50
C ARG A 118 -18.18 4.53 -13.71
N ARG A 119 -17.38 3.58 -13.22
CA ARG A 119 -17.70 2.15 -13.30
C ARG A 119 -19.00 1.81 -12.56
N HIS A 120 -19.18 2.37 -11.37
CA HIS A 120 -20.42 2.20 -10.60
C HIS A 120 -21.62 2.78 -11.34
N LEU A 121 -21.52 4.01 -11.87
CA LEU A 121 -22.61 4.63 -12.64
C LEU A 121 -22.97 3.81 -13.89
N ASN A 122 -21.99 3.33 -14.64
CA ASN A 122 -22.22 2.48 -15.81
C ASN A 122 -22.95 1.19 -15.43
N LEU A 123 -22.49 0.51 -14.37
CA LEU A 123 -23.14 -0.68 -13.87
C LEU A 123 -24.60 -0.42 -13.48
N TYR A 124 -24.86 0.70 -12.79
CA TYR A 124 -26.24 1.06 -12.41
C TYR A 124 -27.12 1.33 -13.63
N HIS A 125 -26.60 2.01 -14.66
CA HIS A 125 -27.34 2.21 -15.91
C HIS A 125 -27.62 0.90 -16.65
N GLU A 126 -26.66 -0.03 -16.69
CA GLU A 126 -26.84 -1.35 -17.30
C GLU A 126 -27.94 -2.14 -16.57
N LEU A 127 -27.90 -2.19 -15.24
CA LEU A 127 -28.88 -2.91 -14.42
C LEU A 127 -30.29 -2.31 -14.50
N LEU A 128 -30.41 -0.99 -14.69
CA LEU A 128 -31.70 -0.35 -14.89
C LEU A 128 -32.26 -0.65 -16.29
N ARG A 129 -31.41 -0.67 -17.32
CA ARG A 129 -31.81 -1.01 -18.69
C ARG A 129 -32.19 -2.48 -18.85
N SER A 130 -31.53 -3.40 -18.16
CA SER A 130 -31.81 -4.84 -18.24
C SER A 130 -33.07 -5.27 -17.47
N LYS A 131 -33.72 -4.33 -16.74
CA LYS A 131 -34.96 -4.56 -15.98
C LYS A 131 -36.21 -3.99 -16.66
N SER A 132 -36.05 -3.31 -17.81
CA SER A 132 -37.15 -2.96 -18.74
C SER A 132 -37.21 -3.97 -19.88
#